data_AF-A0A554I811-F1
#
_entry.id   AF-A0A554I811-F1
#
_cell.length_a   1.000
_cell.length_b   1.000
_cell.length_c   1.000
_cell.angle_alpha   90.00
_cell.angle_beta   90.00
_cell.angle_gamma   90.00
#
_symmetry.space_group_name_H-M   'P 1'
#
loop_
_entity.id
_entity.type
_entity.pdbx_description
1 polymer ?
#
loop_
_entity_poly.entity_id
_entity_poly.type
_entity_poly.pdbx_seq_one_letter_code
_entity_poly.pdbx_strand_id
1 'polypeptide(L)'
;MTIKVKEAGKPTKGNKYFEAVGRRKTAVARVRLFTGKFDKGEVTINEKNFTKYFGTDRLKKIVIDPFTTLSLDSYKVSVNVVGGGVNAQAEAIRLGISRALIMLNPIWRTNLKVLGFLKRDPRMVERKHPGLRKARRPQQWRKR
;
A
#
# COMPACT_ATOMS: atom_id res chain seq x y z
N MET A 1 -29.71 -0.49 -29.77
CA MET A 1 -28.50 0.25 -29.34
C MET A 1 -27.48 -0.75 -28.85
N THR A 2 -26.53 -1.12 -29.70
CA THR A 2 -25.60 -2.24 -29.48
C THR A 2 -24.47 -1.79 -28.56
N ILE A 3 -24.31 -2.45 -27.42
CA ILE A 3 -23.24 -2.20 -26.46
C ILE A 3 -21.92 -2.69 -27.07
N LYS A 4 -21.01 -1.76 -27.41
CA LYS A 4 -19.62 -2.08 -27.75
C LYS A 4 -18.94 -2.64 -26.49
N VAL A 5 -18.86 -3.97 -26.39
CA VAL A 5 -18.03 -4.65 -25.39
C VAL A 5 -16.57 -4.39 -25.77
N LYS A 6 -15.83 -3.76 -24.88
CA LYS A 6 -14.42 -3.40 -25.07
C LYS A 6 -13.59 -4.68 -24.98
N GLU A 7 -13.00 -5.10 -26.11
CA GLU A 7 -12.18 -6.31 -26.20
C GLU A 7 -10.96 -6.24 -25.26
N ALA A 8 -10.71 -7.33 -24.53
CA ALA A 8 -9.54 -7.49 -23.68
C ALA A 8 -8.29 -7.69 -24.57
N GLY A 9 -7.37 -6.72 -24.52
CA GLY A 9 -6.12 -6.78 -25.27
C GLY A 9 -5.24 -7.98 -24.87
N LYS A 10 -4.63 -8.62 -25.88
CA LYS A 10 -3.68 -9.75 -25.74
C LYS A 10 -2.53 -9.41 -24.76
N PRO A 11 -1.99 -10.39 -24.00
CA PRO A 11 -0.87 -10.16 -23.09
C PRO A 11 0.41 -9.85 -23.89
N THR A 12 0.84 -8.60 -23.87
CA THR A 12 2.13 -8.19 -24.42
C THR A 12 3.29 -8.78 -23.61
N LYS A 13 4.38 -9.15 -24.30
CA LYS A 13 5.60 -9.73 -23.74
C LYS A 13 6.04 -8.95 -22.49
N GLY A 14 6.20 -9.69 -21.39
CA GLY A 14 6.24 -9.15 -20.03
C GLY A 14 7.37 -8.17 -19.79
N ASN A 15 7.01 -6.91 -19.53
CA ASN A 15 7.94 -5.95 -18.95
C ASN A 15 8.48 -6.51 -17.63
N LYS A 16 9.80 -6.50 -17.46
CA LYS A 16 10.45 -6.88 -16.20
C LYS A 16 9.95 -5.97 -15.08
N TYR A 17 9.45 -6.57 -14.01
CA TYR A 17 8.96 -5.86 -12.83
C TYR A 17 9.53 -6.47 -11.55
N PHE A 18 9.71 -5.64 -10.54
CA PHE A 18 10.00 -6.07 -9.18
C PHE A 18 8.69 -6.15 -8.41
N GLU A 19 8.43 -7.31 -7.81
CA GLU A 19 7.23 -7.56 -7.02
C GLU A 19 7.54 -7.54 -5.53
N ALA A 20 6.70 -6.85 -4.76
CA ALA A 20 6.79 -6.82 -3.32
C ALA A 20 5.42 -6.84 -2.66
N VAL A 21 5.37 -7.33 -1.43
CA VAL A 21 4.15 -7.36 -0.63
C VAL A 21 4.29 -6.45 0.58
N GLY A 22 3.29 -5.59 0.78
CA GLY A 22 3.09 -4.80 1.99
C GLY A 22 1.82 -5.22 2.71
N ARG A 23 1.85 -5.21 4.05
CA ARG A 23 0.70 -5.61 4.88
C ARG A 23 0.54 -4.68 6.06
N ARG A 24 -0.70 -4.33 6.41
CA ARG A 24 -1.04 -3.62 7.65
C ARG A 24 -2.44 -3.96 8.11
N LYS A 25 -2.59 -4.26 9.40
CA LYS A 25 -3.83 -4.83 9.96
C LYS A 25 -4.26 -6.06 9.11
N THR A 26 -5.40 -5.97 8.44
CA THR A 26 -5.93 -6.98 7.51
C THR A 26 -5.72 -6.61 6.03
N ALA A 27 -5.17 -5.44 5.72
CA ALA A 27 -4.89 -5.01 4.36
C ALA A 27 -3.62 -5.67 3.81
N VAL A 28 -3.72 -6.20 2.59
CA VAL A 28 -2.62 -6.80 1.84
C VAL A 28 -2.49 -6.07 0.50
N ALA A 29 -1.32 -5.51 0.23
CA ALA A 29 -0.98 -4.83 -1.01
C ALA A 29 0.11 -5.62 -1.73
N ARG A 30 -0.18 -6.07 -2.96
CA ARG A 30 0.80 -6.62 -3.90
C ARG A 30 1.19 -5.52 -4.87
N VAL A 31 2.45 -5.11 -4.82
CA VAL A 31 3.00 -3.99 -5.59
C VAL A 31 3.90 -4.56 -6.68
N ARG A 32 3.68 -4.11 -7.91
CA ARG A 32 4.54 -4.37 -9.06
C ARG A 32 5.16 -3.04 -9.50
N LEU A 33 6.47 -2.95 -9.39
CA LEU A 33 7.28 -1.83 -9.84
C LEU A 33 7.91 -2.20 -11.18
N PHE A 34 7.53 -1.50 -12.26
CA PHE A 34 8.06 -1.81 -13.59
C PHE A 34 9.41 -1.13 -13.81
N THR A 35 10.37 -1.87 -14.38
CA THR A 35 11.65 -1.31 -14.82
C THR A 35 11.52 -0.83 -16.26
N GLY A 36 11.58 0.48 -16.47
CA GLY A 36 11.53 1.09 -17.79
C GLY A 36 11.77 2.59 -17.70
N LYS A 37 12.20 3.20 -18.80
CA LYS A 37 12.17 4.65 -18.92
C LYS A 37 10.71 5.04 -19.16
N PHE A 38 10.12 5.73 -18.20
CA PHE A 38 8.79 6.29 -18.31
C PHE A 38 8.91 7.81 -18.23
N ASP A 39 8.31 8.51 -19.19
CA ASP A 39 8.33 9.98 -19.23
C ASP A 39 7.53 10.60 -18.07
N LYS A 40 6.66 9.81 -17.43
CA LYS A 40 5.84 10.25 -16.30
C LYS A 40 5.67 9.16 -15.25
N GLY A 41 5.74 9.55 -13.98
CA GLY A 41 5.36 8.70 -12.86
C GLY A 41 3.85 8.38 -12.89
N GLU A 42 3.51 7.09 -12.92
CA GLU A 42 2.12 6.62 -12.90
C GLU A 42 1.93 5.58 -11.80
N VAL A 43 1.03 5.88 -10.85
CA VAL A 43 0.63 4.96 -9.77
C VAL A 43 -0.83 4.57 -9.96
N THR A 44 -1.04 3.28 -10.24
CA THR A 44 -2.37 2.68 -10.40
C THR A 44 -2.66 1.72 -9.24
N ILE A 45 -3.87 1.80 -8.69
CA ILE A 45 -4.35 0.98 -7.57
C ILE A 45 -5.67 0.36 -7.99
N ASN A 46 -5.74 -0.97 -8.07
CA ASN A 46 -6.92 -1.71 -8.53
C ASN A 46 -7.51 -1.08 -9.81
N GLU A 47 -6.64 -0.83 -10.81
CA GLU A 47 -6.98 -0.23 -12.11
C GLU A 47 -7.48 1.23 -12.08
N LYS A 48 -7.46 1.87 -10.91
CA LYS A 48 -7.81 3.28 -10.74
C LYS A 48 -6.57 4.12 -10.46
N ASN A 49 -6.57 5.39 -10.86
CA ASN A 49 -5.50 6.31 -10.49
C ASN A 49 -5.50 6.54 -8.98
N PHE A 50 -4.31 6.57 -8.35
CA PHE A 50 -4.19 6.69 -6.90
C PHE A 50 -4.87 7.97 -6.33
N THR A 51 -4.86 9.07 -7.08
CA THR A 51 -5.50 10.34 -6.68
C THR A 51 -7.02 10.21 -6.60
N LYS A 52 -7.62 9.38 -7.47
CA LYS A 52 -9.06 9.08 -7.44
C LYS A 52 -9.41 8.02 -6.41
N TYR A 53 -8.47 7.13 -6.09
CA TYR A 53 -8.67 6.06 -5.11
C TYR A 53 -8.71 6.59 -3.67
N PHE A 54 -7.81 7.52 -3.34
CA PHE A 54 -7.75 8.13 -2.01
C PHE A 54 -8.41 9.51 -1.99
N GLY A 55 -9.49 9.66 -1.22
CA GLY A 55 -10.19 10.95 -1.09
C GLY A 55 -9.40 12.02 -0.33
N THR A 56 -8.54 11.64 0.62
CA THR A 56 -7.81 12.57 1.50
C THR A 56 -6.36 12.73 1.10
N ASP A 57 -5.84 13.97 1.06
CA ASP A 57 -4.46 14.23 0.66
C ASP A 57 -3.41 13.62 1.60
N ARG A 58 -3.74 13.48 2.90
CA ARG A 58 -2.88 12.75 3.85
C ARG A 58 -2.59 11.32 3.38
N LEU A 59 -3.58 10.63 2.81
CA LEU A 59 -3.42 9.25 2.33
C LEU A 59 -2.61 9.20 1.04
N LYS A 60 -2.81 10.19 0.16
CA LYS A 60 -2.01 10.34 -1.07
C LYS A 60 -0.54 10.56 -0.73
N LYS A 61 -0.23 11.45 0.22
CA LYS A 61 1.14 11.69 0.71
C LYS A 61 1.80 10.41 1.19
N ILE A 62 1.13 9.61 2.03
CA ILE A 62 1.68 8.34 2.54
C ILE A 62 2.16 7.40 1.43
N VAL A 63 1.46 7.35 0.29
CA VAL A 63 1.83 6.50 -0.85
C VAL A 63 3.02 7.07 -1.62
N ILE A 64 3.14 8.41 -1.68
CA ILE A 64 4.21 9.12 -2.40
C ILE A 64 5.50 9.26 -1.57
N ASP A 65 5.40 9.33 -0.23
CA ASP A 65 6.52 9.48 0.72
C ASP A 65 7.80 8.70 0.35
N PRO A 66 7.76 7.39 0.02
CA PRO A 66 8.99 6.64 -0.31
C PRO A 66 9.67 7.12 -1.59
N PHE A 67 8.92 7.68 -2.54
CA PHE A 67 9.49 8.24 -3.76
C PHE A 67 10.06 9.63 -3.53
N THR A 68 9.34 10.50 -2.80
CA THR A 68 9.83 11.84 -2.43
C THR A 68 11.11 11.75 -1.61
N THR A 69 11.20 10.79 -0.70
CA THR A 69 12.40 10.55 0.13
C THR A 69 13.64 10.24 -0.70
N LEU A 70 13.46 9.54 -1.82
CA LEU A 70 14.56 9.14 -2.71
C LEU A 70 14.71 10.08 -3.91
N SER A 71 13.97 11.20 -3.94
CA SER A 71 13.91 12.16 -5.05
C SER A 71 13.71 11.47 -6.41
N LEU A 72 12.81 10.49 -6.44
CA LEU A 72 12.44 9.78 -7.66
C LEU A 72 11.20 10.46 -8.26
N ASP A 73 11.22 10.74 -9.57
CA ASP A 73 10.11 11.37 -10.30
C ASP A 73 9.45 10.43 -11.33
N SER A 74 10.19 9.44 -11.85
CA SER A 74 9.73 8.57 -12.95
C SER A 74 9.67 7.10 -12.54
N TYR A 75 8.46 6.63 -12.20
CA TYR A 75 8.20 5.20 -11.92
C TYR A 75 6.78 4.82 -12.33
N LYS A 76 6.65 3.62 -12.88
CA LYS A 76 5.35 3.00 -13.14
C LYS A 76 5.09 1.92 -12.10
N VAL A 77 4.02 2.11 -11.34
CA VAL A 77 3.63 1.22 -10.25
C VAL A 77 2.20 0.76 -10.48
N SER A 78 2.01 -0.55 -10.44
CA SER A 78 0.69 -1.17 -10.40
C SER A 78 0.53 -1.89 -9.07
N VAL A 79 -0.56 -1.57 -8.37
CA VAL A 79 -0.83 -2.13 -7.05
C VAL A 79 -2.20 -2.78 -7.01
N ASN A 80 -2.22 -4.04 -6.56
CA ASN A 80 -3.44 -4.74 -6.23
C ASN A 80 -3.59 -4.82 -4.71
N VAL A 81 -4.68 -4.26 -4.18
CA VAL A 81 -4.91 -4.16 -2.73
C VAL A 81 -6.24 -4.77 -2.36
N VAL A 82 -6.22 -5.60 -1.32
CA VAL A 82 -7.40 -6.29 -0.79
C VAL A 82 -7.41 -6.20 0.75
N GLY A 83 -8.61 -6.07 1.32
CA GLY A 83 -8.84 -6.08 2.76
C GLY A 83 -8.55 -4.76 3.49
N GLY A 84 -8.91 -4.73 4.78
CA GLY A 84 -8.74 -3.57 5.66
C GLY A 84 -9.63 -2.39 5.28
N GLY A 85 -9.12 -1.18 5.51
CA GLY A 85 -9.75 0.09 5.12
C GLY A 85 -8.72 1.06 4.54
N VAL A 86 -9.17 2.17 3.97
CA VAL A 86 -8.35 3.08 3.14
C VAL A 86 -7.03 3.51 3.79
N ASN A 87 -7.01 3.79 5.10
CA ASN A 87 -5.80 4.18 5.81
C ASN A 87 -4.79 3.02 5.91
N ALA A 88 -5.28 1.83 6.31
CA ALA A 88 -4.44 0.64 6.40
C ALA A 88 -3.92 0.21 5.04
N GLN A 89 -4.72 0.41 3.98
CA GLN A 89 -4.32 0.17 2.61
C GLN A 89 -3.19 1.11 2.18
N ALA A 90 -3.31 2.43 2.37
CA ALA A 90 -2.25 3.39 2.02
C ALA A 90 -0.89 3.03 2.66
N GLU A 91 -0.90 2.70 3.96
CA GLU A 91 0.30 2.33 4.69
C GLU A 91 0.85 0.94 4.29
N ALA A 92 -0.02 0.01 3.89
CA ALA A 92 0.39 -1.27 3.32
C ALA A 92 1.05 -1.07 1.94
N ILE A 93 0.49 -0.20 1.09
CA ILE A 93 1.08 0.16 -0.21
C ILE A 93 2.46 0.78 -0.01
N ARG A 94 2.60 1.73 0.92
CA ARG A 94 3.90 2.34 1.26
C ARG A 94 4.96 1.29 1.58
N LEU A 95 4.64 0.34 2.45
CA LEU A 95 5.56 -0.75 2.81
C LEU A 95 5.92 -1.63 1.60
N GLY A 96 4.94 -1.90 0.72
CA GLY A 96 5.17 -2.67 -0.50
C GLY A 96 6.10 -1.94 -1.48
N ILE A 97 5.87 -0.64 -1.70
CA ILE A 97 6.70 0.20 -2.56
C ILE A 97 8.13 0.26 -2.03
N SER A 98 8.33 0.54 -0.74
CA SER A 98 9.67 0.60 -0.15
C SER A 98 10.44 -0.72 -0.29
N ARG A 99 9.76 -1.87 -0.22
CA ARG A 99 10.37 -3.19 -0.45
C ARG A 99 10.72 -3.42 -1.92
N ALA A 100 9.85 -3.02 -2.84
CA ALA A 100 10.12 -3.11 -4.28
C ALA A 100 11.33 -2.23 -4.68
N LEU A 101 11.43 -1.03 -4.11
CA LEU A 101 12.56 -0.12 -4.34
C LEU A 101 13.89 -0.70 -3.86
N ILE A 102 13.91 -1.41 -2.73
CA ILE A 102 15.12 -2.09 -2.25
C ILE A 102 15.55 -3.23 -3.18
N MET A 103 14.59 -3.95 -3.76
CA MET A 103 14.90 -4.99 -4.76
C MET A 103 15.48 -4.40 -6.04
N LEU A 104 15.06 -3.19 -6.42
CA LEU A 104 15.64 -2.45 -7.52
C LEU A 104 17.06 -1.97 -7.20
N ASN A 105 17.27 -1.33 -6.06
CA ASN A 105 18.58 -0.88 -5.62
C ASN A 105 18.75 -1.03 -4.09
N PRO A 106 19.65 -1.90 -3.61
CA PRO A 106 19.83 -2.15 -2.18
C PRO A 106 20.41 -0.96 -1.41
N ILE A 107 21.05 0.01 -2.08
CA ILE A 107 21.69 1.19 -1.45
C ILE A 107 20.64 2.04 -0.72
N TRP A 108 19.42 2.14 -1.25
CA TRP A 108 18.35 2.95 -0.68
C TRP A 108 17.79 2.43 0.65
N ARG A 109 18.17 1.22 1.06
CA ARG A 109 17.72 0.61 2.31
C ARG A 109 18.03 1.50 3.52
N THR A 110 19.19 2.13 3.57
CA THR A 110 19.60 2.94 4.74
C THR A 110 18.65 4.13 4.94
N ASN A 111 18.39 4.89 3.87
CA ASN A 111 17.48 6.05 3.89
C ASN A 111 16.05 5.65 4.31
N LEU A 112 15.52 4.57 3.71
CA LEU A 112 14.17 4.08 4.00
C LEU A 112 14.04 3.47 5.41
N LYS A 113 15.14 2.91 5.96
CA LYS A 113 15.15 2.30 7.29
C LYS A 113 15.11 3.37 8.39
N VAL A 114 15.87 4.46 8.23
CA VAL A 114 15.90 5.57 9.21
C VAL A 114 14.50 6.18 9.39
N LEU A 115 13.76 6.35 8.29
CA LEU A 115 12.38 6.87 8.32
C LEU A 115 11.32 5.83 8.73
N GLY A 116 11.72 4.58 8.98
CA GLY A 116 10.84 3.52 9.46
C GLY A 116 9.89 2.93 8.40
N PHE A 117 10.09 3.20 7.11
CA PHE A 117 9.18 2.73 6.05
C PHE A 117 9.24 1.21 5.80
N LEU A 118 10.31 0.55 6.24
CA LEU A 118 10.50 -0.90 6.10
C LEU A 118 9.89 -1.72 7.23
N LYS A 119 9.60 -1.07 8.37
CA LYS A 119 9.02 -1.76 9.52
C LYS A 119 7.53 -1.93 9.30
N ARG A 120 7.08 -3.19 9.32
CA ARG A 120 5.65 -3.48 9.41
C ARG A 120 5.14 -2.98 10.76
N ASP A 121 4.07 -2.21 10.77
CA ASP A 121 3.37 -1.87 12.01
C ASP A 121 2.66 -3.13 12.55
N PRO A 122 3.08 -3.66 13.72
CA PRO A 122 2.55 -4.90 14.27
C PRO A 122 1.21 -4.70 14.99
N ARG A 123 0.75 -3.46 15.21
CA ARG A 123 -0.46 -3.18 15.98
C ARG A 123 -1.70 -3.76 15.29
N MET A 124 -2.45 -4.57 16.03
CA MET A 124 -3.72 -5.16 15.60
C MET A 124 -4.80 -4.90 16.64
N VAL A 125 -6.07 -5.00 16.24
CA VAL A 125 -7.19 -4.90 17.17
C VAL A 125 -7.15 -6.11 18.10
N GLU A 126 -7.08 -5.84 19.41
CA GLU A 126 -7.17 -6.89 20.42
C GLU A 126 -8.58 -7.49 20.44
N ARG A 127 -8.66 -8.81 20.64
CA ARG A 127 -9.93 -9.52 20.79
C ARG A 127 -10.70 -9.00 22.00
N LYS A 128 -12.03 -9.08 21.95
CA LYS A 128 -12.88 -8.89 23.13
C LYS A 128 -12.71 -10.08 24.09
N HIS A 129 -12.26 -9.82 25.31
CA HIS A 129 -12.25 -10.82 26.39
C HIS A 129 -13.67 -11.02 26.97
N PRO A 130 -14.03 -12.24 27.41
CA PRO A 130 -15.32 -12.50 28.05
C PRO A 130 -15.47 -11.69 29.34
N GLY A 131 -16.71 -11.32 29.70
CA GLY A 131 -17.00 -10.50 30.88
C GLY A 131 -16.69 -9.00 30.74
N LEU A 132 -16.02 -8.57 29.68
CA LEU A 132 -15.75 -7.16 29.39
C LEU A 132 -16.69 -6.60 28.30
N ARG A 133 -16.97 -5.29 28.35
CA ARG A 133 -17.76 -4.59 27.31
C ARG A 133 -17.01 -4.46 25.99
N LYS A 134 -15.69 -4.26 26.06
CA LYS A 134 -14.75 -4.18 24.92
C LYS A 134 -13.44 -4.86 25.32
N ALA A 135 -12.44 -4.92 24.44
CA ALA A 135 -11.12 -5.53 24.68
C ALA A 135 -10.59 -5.36 26.11
N ARG A 136 -10.62 -4.16 26.70
CA ARG A 136 -10.15 -3.92 28.08
C ARG A 136 -11.12 -3.10 28.94
N ARG A 137 -12.39 -2.96 28.52
CA ARG A 137 -13.35 -2.09 29.23
C ARG A 137 -14.20 -2.93 30.19
N PRO A 138 -13.94 -2.87 31.52
CA PRO A 138 -14.77 -3.58 32.49
C PRO A 138 -16.16 -2.97 32.61
N GLN A 139 -17.08 -3.76 33.12
CA GLN A 139 -18.37 -3.30 33.62
C GLN A 139 -18.14 -2.49 34.90
N GLN A 140 -18.94 -1.45 35.15
CA GLN A 140 -18.93 -0.79 36.45
C GLN A 140 -19.47 -1.76 37.50
N TRP A 141 -18.71 -1.99 38.56
CA TRP A 141 -19.13 -2.76 39.72
C TRP A 141 -19.38 -1.82 40.90
N ARG A 142 -20.28 -2.20 41.81
CA ARG A 142 -20.49 -1.50 43.08
C ARG A 142 -20.16 -2.48 44.21
N LYS A 143 -19.30 -2.05 45.13
CA LYS A 143 -19.15 -2.72 46.43
C LYS A 143 -20.37 -2.40 47.26
N ARG A 144 -20.80 -3.35 48.08
CA ARG A 144 -21.81 -3.11 49.10
C ARG A 144 -21.30 -2.08 50.09
#